data_AF-A0A1G5Q2V2-F1
#
_entry.id   AF-A0A1G5Q2V2-F1
#
_cell.length_a   1.000
_cell.length_b   1.000
_cell.length_c   1.000
_cell.angle_alpha   90.00
_cell.angle_beta   90.00
_cell.angle_gamma   90.00
#
_symmetry.space_group_name_H-M   'P 1'
#
loop_
_entity.id
_entity.type
_entity.pdbx_description
1 polymer ?
#
loop_
_entity_poly.entity_id
_entity_poly.type
_entity_poly.pdbx_seq_one_letter_code
_entity_poly.pdbx_strand_id
1 'polypeptide(L)'
;MLWLSPSKSKTLFVAATSLCIAASTAYAACPTKDSLSHGVFVTYDDDSYTRFTAKEDGVIFEDTNYMDGSGFRVAYVLQQGLLSTMSFEFEDAQVKPVSVEQTSFSGGRLDIDRMKEKAETHLKFERTDRKGTTNGSMIITKGKRITETIGGCRYKVHPVSLAETTSQGTRTTHLLYIPELGVSVLNTIIQRNGQFAEFAVKKMDDDFPWEGRD
;
A
#
# COMPACT_ATOMS: atom_id res chain seq x y z
N MET A 1 66.65 -26.88 -61.34
CA MET A 1 66.09 -25.52 -61.18
C MET A 1 64.68 -25.68 -60.64
N LEU A 2 64.51 -25.48 -59.33
CA LEU A 2 63.29 -25.79 -58.57
C LEU A 2 62.31 -24.61 -58.63
N TRP A 3 61.08 -24.91 -59.05
CA TRP A 3 59.91 -24.03 -58.97
C TRP A 3 59.32 -24.08 -57.55
N LEU A 4 59.04 -22.92 -56.96
CA LEU A 4 58.28 -22.80 -55.71
C LEU A 4 56.97 -22.06 -55.98
N SER A 5 55.86 -22.70 -55.61
CA SER A 5 54.49 -22.18 -55.71
C SER A 5 54.16 -21.20 -54.58
N PRO A 6 53.29 -20.19 -54.81
CA PRO A 6 52.83 -19.29 -53.77
C PRO A 6 51.67 -19.90 -52.96
N SER A 7 51.81 -19.85 -51.64
CA SER A 7 50.78 -20.19 -50.64
C SER A 7 49.74 -19.07 -50.51
N LYS A 8 48.45 -19.41 -50.64
CA LYS A 8 47.32 -18.49 -50.46
C LYS A 8 46.92 -18.45 -48.97
N SER A 9 47.25 -17.36 -48.27
CA SER A 9 46.69 -17.09 -46.94
C SER A 9 45.19 -16.77 -47.03
N LYS A 10 44.38 -17.59 -46.36
CA LYS A 10 42.93 -17.37 -46.21
C LYS A 10 42.70 -16.39 -45.05
N THR A 11 42.23 -15.19 -45.34
CA THR A 11 41.77 -14.20 -44.36
C THR A 11 40.43 -14.67 -43.79
N LEU A 12 40.41 -15.07 -42.51
CA LEU A 12 39.19 -15.34 -41.75
C LEU A 12 38.54 -14.01 -41.36
N PHE A 13 37.38 -13.70 -41.98
CA PHE A 13 36.47 -12.65 -41.49
C PHE A 13 35.77 -13.16 -40.23
N VAL A 14 36.18 -12.66 -39.06
CA VAL A 14 35.45 -12.84 -37.81
C VAL A 14 34.28 -11.85 -37.82
N ALA A 15 33.08 -12.34 -38.11
CA ALA A 15 31.85 -11.58 -37.94
C ALA A 15 31.59 -11.39 -36.43
N ALA A 16 31.93 -10.20 -35.92
CA ALA A 16 31.56 -9.78 -34.58
C ALA A 16 30.04 -9.53 -34.55
N THR A 17 29.28 -10.54 -34.16
CA THR A 17 27.85 -10.41 -33.86
C THR A 17 27.71 -9.56 -32.60
N SER A 18 27.53 -8.24 -32.77
CA SER A 18 27.12 -7.33 -31.70
C SER A 18 25.74 -7.76 -31.20
N LEU A 19 25.72 -8.56 -30.14
CA LEU A 19 24.52 -8.89 -29.39
C LEU A 19 24.07 -7.62 -28.68
N CYS A 20 23.20 -6.84 -29.33
CA CYS A 20 22.44 -5.79 -28.66
C CYS A 20 21.54 -6.48 -27.64
N ILE A 21 22.04 -6.64 -26.41
CA ILE A 21 21.21 -6.88 -25.25
C ILE A 21 20.39 -5.59 -25.13
N ALA A 22 19.23 -5.57 -25.75
CA ALA A 22 18.17 -4.67 -25.37
C ALA A 22 17.88 -5.04 -23.91
N ALA A 23 18.53 -4.34 -22.98
CA ALA A 23 18.09 -4.29 -21.61
C ALA A 23 16.68 -3.69 -21.69
N SER A 24 15.68 -4.54 -21.86
CA SER A 24 14.35 -4.25 -21.38
C SER A 24 14.58 -3.94 -19.91
N THR A 25 14.62 -2.65 -19.58
CA THR A 25 14.31 -2.22 -18.22
C THR A 25 13.01 -2.92 -17.95
N ALA A 26 13.07 -4.00 -17.16
CA ALA A 26 11.90 -4.64 -16.64
C ALA A 26 11.29 -3.56 -15.77
N TYR A 27 10.44 -2.73 -16.37
CA TYR A 27 9.46 -1.98 -15.64
C TYR A 27 8.71 -3.08 -14.91
N ALA A 28 8.98 -3.21 -13.61
CA ALA A 28 8.24 -4.11 -12.76
C ALA A 28 6.77 -3.87 -13.09
N ALA A 29 6.06 -4.94 -13.46
CA ALA A 29 4.67 -4.80 -13.81
C ALA A 29 3.96 -4.15 -12.63
N CYS A 30 3.09 -3.17 -12.90
CA CYS A 30 2.41 -2.52 -11.81
C CYS A 30 1.59 -3.53 -11.02
N PRO A 31 1.68 -3.54 -9.68
CA PRO A 31 0.88 -4.44 -8.86
C PRO A 31 -0.59 -4.43 -9.26
N THR A 32 -1.17 -5.62 -9.27
CA THR A 32 -2.59 -5.83 -9.61
C THR A 32 -3.31 -6.48 -8.43
N LYS A 33 -4.63 -6.68 -8.54
CA LYS A 33 -5.41 -7.34 -7.50
C LYS A 33 -4.86 -8.73 -7.17
N ASP A 34 -4.36 -9.46 -8.18
CA ASP A 34 -3.80 -10.80 -8.00
C ASP A 34 -2.51 -10.76 -7.19
N SER A 35 -1.75 -9.66 -7.26
CA SER A 35 -0.54 -9.44 -6.47
C SER A 35 -0.81 -9.43 -4.96
N LEU A 36 -2.03 -9.10 -4.52
CA LEU A 36 -2.40 -9.14 -3.10
C LEU A 36 -2.38 -10.54 -2.49
N SER A 37 -2.35 -11.60 -3.30
CA SER A 37 -2.25 -12.98 -2.83
C SER A 37 -0.88 -13.32 -2.24
N HIS A 38 0.19 -12.71 -2.76
CA HIS A 38 1.55 -12.80 -2.22
C HIS A 38 1.98 -11.53 -1.47
N GLY A 39 1.28 -10.42 -1.68
CA GLY A 39 1.43 -9.17 -0.95
C GLY A 39 1.87 -8.03 -1.86
N VAL A 40 1.30 -6.86 -1.63
CA VAL A 40 1.70 -5.61 -2.29
C VAL A 40 2.35 -4.70 -1.27
N PHE A 41 3.54 -4.21 -1.57
CA PHE A 41 4.36 -3.39 -0.69
C PHE A 41 4.33 -1.94 -1.13
N VAL A 42 4.16 -1.04 -0.18
CA VAL A 42 4.18 0.41 -0.38
C VAL A 42 5.24 0.97 0.56
N THR A 43 6.21 1.70 0.02
CA THR A 43 7.23 2.41 0.80
C THR A 43 6.94 3.90 0.77
N TYR A 44 6.97 4.55 1.93
CA TYR A 44 6.75 5.98 2.08
C TYR A 44 8.06 6.75 2.20
N ASP A 45 7.97 8.08 2.22
CA ASP A 45 9.11 8.98 2.25
C ASP A 45 9.86 9.03 3.58
N ASP A 46 9.24 8.57 4.66
CA ASP A 46 9.88 8.31 5.96
C ASP A 46 10.55 6.92 6.04
N ASP A 47 10.67 6.22 4.91
CA ASP A 47 11.20 4.86 4.78
C ASP A 47 10.39 3.79 5.52
N SER A 48 9.24 4.15 6.11
CA SER A 48 8.26 3.16 6.53
C SER A 48 7.74 2.41 5.31
N TYR A 49 7.31 1.17 5.53
CA TYR A 49 6.67 0.41 4.48
C TYR A 49 5.45 -0.34 5.00
N THR A 50 4.49 -0.53 4.12
CA THR A 50 3.23 -1.22 4.37
C THR A 50 3.10 -2.39 3.41
N ARG A 51 2.75 -3.57 3.93
CA ARG A 51 2.35 -4.73 3.13
C ARG A 51 0.83 -4.88 3.18
N PHE A 52 0.20 -4.91 2.02
CA PHE A 52 -1.20 -5.24 1.84
C PHE A 52 -1.34 -6.69 1.36
N THR A 53 -2.14 -7.49 2.06
CA THR A 53 -2.43 -8.87 1.67
C THR A 53 -3.93 -9.12 1.68
N ALA A 54 -4.46 -9.74 0.64
CA ALA A 54 -5.86 -10.14 0.63
C ALA A 54 -6.11 -11.30 1.60
N LYS A 55 -7.23 -11.22 2.32
CA LYS A 55 -7.81 -12.29 3.13
C LYS A 55 -9.18 -12.67 2.57
N GLU A 56 -9.83 -13.64 3.19
CA GLU A 56 -11.17 -14.08 2.79
C GLU A 56 -12.19 -12.92 2.84
N ASP A 57 -13.29 -13.07 2.09
CA ASP A 57 -14.42 -12.12 2.06
C ASP A 57 -14.09 -10.66 1.71
N GLY A 58 -12.97 -10.42 1.01
CA GLY A 58 -12.56 -9.07 0.60
C GLY A 58 -12.01 -8.23 1.75
N VAL A 59 -11.55 -8.88 2.82
CA VAL A 59 -10.76 -8.26 3.87
C VAL A 59 -9.32 -8.06 3.39
N ILE A 60 -8.73 -6.92 3.73
CA ILE A 60 -7.32 -6.62 3.47
C ILE A 60 -6.59 -6.59 4.81
N PHE A 61 -5.47 -7.31 4.89
CA PHE A 61 -4.53 -7.18 5.99
C PHE A 61 -3.47 -6.15 5.59
N GLU A 62 -3.36 -5.08 6.37
CA GLU A 62 -2.33 -4.05 6.26
C GLU A 62 -1.31 -4.24 7.37
N ASP A 63 -0.04 -4.29 7.06
CA ASP A 63 1.05 -4.46 8.03
C ASP A 63 2.14 -3.42 7.75
N THR A 64 2.29 -2.48 8.67
CA THR A 64 3.14 -1.30 8.51
C THR A 64 4.30 -1.35 9.50
N ASN A 65 5.51 -1.22 8.98
CA ASN A 65 6.75 -1.19 9.76
C ASN A 65 7.42 0.18 9.63
N TYR A 66 7.74 0.80 10.75
CA TYR A 66 8.41 2.09 10.80
C TYR A 66 9.92 1.90 10.97
N MET A 67 10.69 2.49 10.06
CA MET A 67 12.15 2.35 9.99
C MET A 67 12.88 3.44 10.78
N ASP A 68 12.29 3.91 11.89
CA ASP A 68 12.83 4.96 12.76
C ASP A 68 13.79 4.43 13.84
N GLY A 69 14.10 3.13 13.80
CA GLY A 69 14.93 2.44 14.78
C GLY A 69 14.20 1.99 16.04
N SER A 70 12.92 2.33 16.21
CA SER A 70 12.11 1.86 17.35
C SER A 70 11.61 0.43 17.17
N GLY A 71 11.67 -0.11 15.94
CA GLY A 71 11.05 -1.39 15.58
C GLY A 71 9.53 -1.35 15.67
N PHE A 72 8.91 -0.17 15.65
CA PHE A 72 7.47 -0.05 15.78
C PHE A 72 6.79 -0.62 14.54
N ARG A 73 5.89 -1.56 14.77
CA ARG A 73 5.12 -2.24 13.73
C ARG A 73 3.67 -2.32 14.18
N VAL A 74 2.77 -2.03 13.25
CA VAL A 74 1.33 -2.00 13.47
C VAL A 74 0.63 -2.68 12.32
N ALA A 75 -0.41 -3.44 12.60
CA ALA A 75 -1.26 -4.01 11.57
C ALA A 75 -2.73 -3.62 11.74
N TYR A 76 -3.43 -3.64 10.61
CA TYR A 76 -4.85 -3.36 10.50
C TYR A 76 -5.55 -4.46 9.70
N VAL A 77 -6.76 -4.79 10.12
CA VAL A 77 -7.70 -5.60 9.35
C VAL A 77 -8.72 -4.64 8.75
N LEU A 78 -8.69 -4.49 7.43
CA LEU A 78 -9.49 -3.52 6.70
C LEU A 78 -10.64 -4.20 5.97
N GLN A 79 -11.85 -3.75 6.24
CA GLN A 79 -13.01 -4.08 5.42
C GLN A 79 -13.03 -3.17 4.18
N GLN A 80 -13.16 -3.79 2.99
CA GLN A 80 -13.16 -3.09 1.69
C GLN A 80 -11.90 -2.22 1.46
N GLY A 81 -10.77 -2.59 2.08
CA GLY A 81 -9.50 -1.87 1.96
C GLY A 81 -9.53 -0.44 2.51
N LEU A 82 -10.47 -0.10 3.40
CA LEU A 82 -10.63 1.26 3.94
C LEU A 82 -10.95 1.29 5.44
N LEU A 83 -11.92 0.51 5.89
CA LEU A 83 -12.40 0.58 7.28
C LEU A 83 -11.61 -0.39 8.17
N SER A 84 -10.79 0.14 9.07
CA SER A 84 -10.13 -0.69 10.08
C SER A 84 -11.14 -1.25 11.07
N THR A 85 -11.35 -2.56 11.04
CA THR A 85 -12.19 -3.29 12.01
C THR A 85 -11.37 -3.87 13.16
N MET A 86 -10.06 -3.96 13.00
CA MET A 86 -9.14 -4.38 14.05
C MET A 86 -7.78 -3.76 13.80
N SER A 87 -7.10 -3.32 14.86
CA SER A 87 -5.70 -2.91 14.80
C SER A 87 -4.92 -3.44 16.00
N PHE A 88 -3.62 -3.64 15.82
CA PHE A 88 -2.73 -4.09 16.88
C PHE A 88 -1.28 -3.76 16.57
N GLU A 89 -0.50 -3.56 17.63
CA GLU A 89 0.95 -3.36 17.60
C GLU A 89 1.66 -4.71 17.76
N PHE A 90 2.87 -4.77 17.23
CA PHE A 90 3.80 -5.86 17.52
C PHE A 90 4.86 -5.40 18.53
N GLU A 91 5.27 -6.33 19.37
CA GLU A 91 6.49 -6.26 20.15
C GLU A 91 7.33 -7.47 19.72
N ASP A 92 8.49 -7.19 19.11
CA ASP A 92 9.24 -8.15 18.32
C ASP A 92 8.36 -8.81 17.23
N ALA A 93 8.30 -10.14 17.20
CA ALA A 93 7.50 -10.90 16.25
C ALA A 93 6.09 -11.25 16.76
N GLN A 94 5.72 -10.78 17.95
CA GLN A 94 4.47 -11.14 18.60
C GLN A 94 3.50 -9.97 18.65
N VAL A 95 2.23 -10.27 18.51
CA VAL A 95 1.17 -9.29 18.75
C VAL A 95 1.20 -8.91 20.23
N LYS A 96 1.31 -7.62 20.51
CA LYS A 96 1.24 -7.09 21.86
C LYS A 96 -0.23 -7.08 22.31
N PRO A 97 -0.70 -8.01 23.17
CA PRO A 97 -2.15 -8.22 23.35
C PRO A 97 -2.87 -6.99 23.90
N VAL A 98 -2.15 -6.16 24.67
CA VAL A 98 -2.66 -4.92 25.27
C VAL A 98 -2.89 -3.78 24.27
N SER A 99 -2.45 -3.94 23.02
CA SER A 99 -2.61 -2.98 21.93
C SER A 99 -3.78 -3.31 21.00
N VAL A 100 -4.39 -4.49 21.16
CA VAL A 100 -5.48 -4.94 20.30
C VAL A 100 -6.69 -4.02 20.51
N GLU A 101 -7.15 -3.46 19.41
CA GLU A 101 -8.33 -2.61 19.33
C GLU A 101 -9.26 -3.20 18.27
N GLN A 102 -10.53 -3.36 18.62
CA GLN A 102 -11.58 -3.80 17.71
C GLN A 102 -12.52 -2.65 17.45
N THR A 103 -12.89 -2.44 16.18
CA THR A 103 -13.85 -1.40 15.79
C THR A 103 -15.00 -2.03 15.03
N SER A 104 -16.22 -1.76 15.50
CA SER A 104 -17.46 -2.09 14.79
C SER A 104 -18.10 -0.83 14.23
N PHE A 105 -18.71 -0.93 13.05
CA PHE A 105 -19.40 0.18 12.40
C PHE A 105 -20.89 -0.12 12.26
N SER A 106 -21.72 0.91 12.45
CA SER A 106 -23.16 0.90 12.17
C SER A 106 -23.53 2.07 11.26
N GLY A 107 -24.66 1.94 10.55
CA GLY A 107 -25.10 2.94 9.55
C GLY A 107 -25.11 2.46 8.10
N GLY A 108 -24.80 1.18 7.85
CA GLY A 108 -24.87 0.54 6.54
C GLY A 108 -23.58 -0.15 6.13
N ARG A 109 -23.60 -0.84 4.99
CA ARG A 109 -22.40 -1.41 4.37
C ARG A 109 -21.73 -0.35 3.50
N LEU A 110 -20.45 -0.11 3.74
CA LEU A 110 -19.65 0.70 2.84
C LEU A 110 -19.27 -0.10 1.59
N ASP A 111 -19.51 0.47 0.42
CA ASP A 111 -18.96 0.01 -0.86
C ASP A 111 -18.45 1.26 -1.59
N ILE A 112 -17.16 1.54 -1.42
CA ILE A 112 -16.53 2.77 -1.91
C ILE A 112 -16.59 2.84 -3.44
N ASP A 113 -16.55 1.71 -4.14
CA ASP A 113 -16.68 1.66 -5.59
C ASP A 113 -18.05 2.11 -6.05
N ARG A 114 -19.11 1.73 -5.31
CA ARG A 114 -20.50 2.11 -5.61
C ARG A 114 -20.93 3.47 -5.10
N MET A 115 -20.17 4.09 -4.19
CA MET A 115 -20.45 5.46 -3.75
C MET A 115 -20.47 6.43 -4.94
N LYS A 116 -21.27 7.49 -4.88
CA LYS A 116 -21.16 8.58 -5.88
C LYS A 116 -19.95 9.46 -5.54
N GLU A 117 -19.33 10.07 -6.54
CA GLU A 117 -18.31 11.09 -6.29
C GLU A 117 -18.91 12.26 -5.51
N LYS A 118 -18.14 12.82 -4.59
CA LYS A 118 -18.52 13.86 -3.62
C LYS A 118 -19.65 13.48 -2.66
N ALA A 119 -20.11 12.23 -2.68
CA ALA A 119 -21.06 11.76 -1.70
C ALA A 119 -20.38 11.51 -0.36
N GLU A 120 -21.15 11.70 0.70
CA GLU A 120 -20.77 11.40 2.06
C GLU A 120 -21.52 10.16 2.54
N THR A 121 -20.79 9.28 3.22
CA THR A 121 -21.36 8.18 3.99
C THR A 121 -21.11 8.47 5.46
N HIS A 122 -22.17 8.46 6.26
CA HIS A 122 -22.09 8.68 7.70
C HIS A 122 -22.22 7.35 8.42
N LEU A 123 -21.20 7.00 9.21
CA LEU A 123 -21.19 5.82 10.05
C LEU A 123 -21.11 6.24 11.52
N LYS A 124 -21.59 5.38 12.41
CA LYS A 124 -21.21 5.39 13.81
C LYS A 124 -20.26 4.23 14.06
N PHE A 125 -19.35 4.38 15.01
CA PHE A 125 -18.47 3.29 15.40
C PHE A 125 -18.41 3.13 16.92
N GLU A 126 -18.18 1.88 17.31
CA GLU A 126 -17.81 1.49 18.66
C GLU A 126 -16.43 0.85 18.58
N ARG A 127 -15.48 1.38 19.35
CA ARG A 127 -14.09 0.95 19.38
C ARG A 127 -13.76 0.46 20.78
N THR A 128 -13.31 -0.79 20.88
CA THR A 128 -13.02 -1.45 22.15
C THR A 128 -11.56 -1.84 22.22
N ASP A 129 -10.90 -1.41 23.28
CA ASP A 129 -9.54 -1.82 23.65
C ASP A 129 -9.53 -2.30 25.12
N ARG A 130 -8.35 -2.56 25.67
CA ARG A 130 -8.22 -2.95 27.08
C ARG A 130 -8.64 -1.86 28.10
N LYS A 131 -8.68 -0.59 27.68
CA LYS A 131 -8.98 0.56 28.55
C LYS A 131 -10.47 0.84 28.60
N GLY A 132 -11.23 0.33 27.64
CA GLY A 132 -12.67 0.38 27.63
C GLY A 132 -13.22 0.54 26.22
N THR A 133 -14.37 1.21 26.13
CA THR A 133 -15.08 1.42 24.88
C THR A 133 -15.16 2.92 24.57
N THR A 134 -14.77 3.28 23.35
CA THR A 134 -14.90 4.63 22.81
C THR A 134 -15.92 4.61 21.68
N ASN A 135 -16.90 5.51 21.76
CA ASN A 135 -17.90 5.68 20.73
C ASN A 135 -17.61 6.93 19.90
N GLY A 136 -17.98 6.88 18.62
CA GLY A 136 -17.81 8.00 17.72
C GLY A 136 -18.64 7.92 16.46
N SER A 137 -18.42 8.90 15.59
CA SER A 137 -18.96 8.93 14.24
C SER A 137 -17.84 9.08 13.23
N MET A 138 -18.04 8.55 12.04
CA MET A 138 -17.13 8.70 10.92
C MET A 138 -17.91 9.25 9.73
N ILE A 139 -17.37 10.29 9.08
CA ILE A 139 -17.84 10.77 7.78
C ILE A 139 -16.81 10.34 6.74
N ILE A 140 -17.28 9.68 5.68
CA ILE A 140 -16.46 9.20 4.58
C ILE A 140 -16.86 9.97 3.34
N THR A 141 -15.94 10.74 2.80
CA THR A 141 -16.16 11.52 1.57
C THR A 141 -15.33 10.95 0.45
N LYS A 142 -15.99 10.53 -0.64
CA LYS A 142 -15.30 10.08 -1.86
C LYS A 142 -15.05 11.26 -2.79
N GLY A 143 -13.79 11.53 -3.11
CA GLY A 143 -13.37 12.53 -4.09
C GLY A 143 -13.70 12.13 -5.53
N LYS A 144 -13.36 13.02 -6.47
CA LYS A 144 -13.42 12.72 -7.90
C LYS A 144 -12.28 11.79 -8.27
N ARG A 145 -12.53 10.85 -9.19
CA ARG A 145 -11.46 9.99 -9.72
C ARG A 145 -10.37 10.83 -10.40
N ILE A 146 -9.12 10.55 -10.04
CA ILE A 146 -7.92 11.17 -10.61
C ILE A 146 -6.94 10.08 -11.08
N THR A 147 -5.91 10.47 -11.79
CA THR A 147 -4.79 9.59 -12.13
C THR A 147 -3.58 10.03 -11.35
N GLU A 148 -3.06 9.14 -10.51
CA GLU A 148 -1.89 9.41 -9.67
C GLU A 148 -0.75 8.46 -9.99
N THR A 149 0.47 8.93 -9.78
CA THR A 149 1.67 8.09 -9.84
C THR A 149 1.99 7.61 -8.43
N ILE A 150 1.85 6.31 -8.18
CA ILE A 150 2.13 5.67 -6.89
C ILE A 150 3.27 4.69 -7.12
N GLY A 151 4.44 4.99 -6.55
CA GLY A 151 5.57 4.08 -6.58
C GLY A 151 6.15 3.77 -7.96
N GLY A 152 5.98 4.67 -8.93
CA GLY A 152 6.39 4.49 -10.34
C GLY A 152 5.26 4.01 -11.26
N CYS A 153 4.13 3.61 -10.69
CA CYS A 153 2.97 3.12 -11.41
C CYS A 153 1.85 4.14 -11.49
N ARG A 154 1.14 4.20 -12.62
CA ARG A 154 0.03 5.13 -12.83
C ARG A 154 -1.29 4.42 -12.55
N TYR A 155 -1.98 4.83 -11.49
CA TYR A 155 -3.27 4.28 -11.11
C TYR A 155 -4.38 5.30 -11.28
N LYS A 156 -5.58 4.81 -11.58
CA LYS A 156 -6.81 5.59 -11.35
C LYS A 156 -7.19 5.43 -9.89
N VAL A 157 -7.25 6.53 -9.16
CA VAL A 157 -7.55 6.52 -7.72
C VAL A 157 -8.72 7.42 -7.39
N HIS A 158 -9.38 7.10 -6.28
CA HIS A 158 -10.34 7.99 -5.63
C HIS A 158 -9.68 8.54 -4.37
N PRO A 159 -9.47 9.85 -4.25
CA PRO A 159 -9.14 10.45 -2.96
C PRO A 159 -10.29 10.19 -1.99
N VAL A 160 -9.99 9.71 -0.78
CA VAL A 160 -10.99 9.46 0.26
C VAL A 160 -10.59 10.23 1.51
N SER A 161 -11.56 10.88 2.14
CA SER A 161 -11.38 11.51 3.45
C SER A 161 -12.22 10.77 4.48
N LEU A 162 -11.60 10.41 5.60
CA LEU A 162 -12.22 9.79 6.77
C LEU A 162 -12.14 10.79 7.93
N ALA A 163 -13.26 11.42 8.28
CA ALA A 163 -13.34 12.32 9.43
C ALA A 163 -13.95 11.56 10.61
N GLU A 164 -13.13 11.16 11.57
CA GLU A 164 -13.54 10.49 12.81
C GLU A 164 -13.76 11.52 13.92
N THR A 165 -14.95 11.54 14.52
CA THR A 165 -15.30 12.40 15.64
C THR A 165 -15.63 11.57 16.88
N THR A 166 -15.00 11.92 17.99
CA THR A 166 -15.22 11.33 19.32
C THR A 166 -15.45 12.44 20.35
N SER A 167 -15.68 12.09 21.61
CA SER A 167 -15.73 13.06 22.73
C SER A 167 -14.45 13.87 22.90
N GLN A 168 -13.32 13.38 22.38
CA GLN A 168 -12.02 14.05 22.47
C GLN A 168 -11.70 14.93 21.24
N GLY A 169 -12.60 15.03 20.25
CA GLY A 169 -12.44 15.84 19.04
C GLY A 169 -12.41 15.03 17.75
N THR A 170 -12.08 15.73 16.64
CA THR A 170 -12.09 15.18 15.27
C THR A 170 -10.68 14.96 14.74
N ARG A 171 -10.44 13.80 14.14
CA ARG A 171 -9.24 13.45 13.37
C ARG A 171 -9.65 13.19 11.92
N THR A 172 -8.89 13.70 10.96
CA THR A 172 -9.15 13.44 9.54
C THR A 172 -7.99 12.68 8.92
N THR A 173 -8.28 11.57 8.25
CA THR A 173 -7.32 10.79 7.47
C THR A 173 -7.66 10.92 5.99
N HIS A 174 -6.67 11.23 5.17
CA HIS A 174 -6.77 11.27 3.72
C HIS A 174 -6.04 10.07 3.13
N LEU A 175 -6.74 9.34 2.28
CA LEU A 175 -6.30 8.12 1.63
C LEU A 175 -6.45 8.23 0.13
N LEU A 176 -5.67 7.46 -0.63
CA LEU A 176 -5.89 7.22 -2.05
C LEU A 176 -6.39 5.79 -2.23
N TYR A 177 -7.68 5.64 -2.49
CA TYR A 177 -8.26 4.33 -2.80
C TYR A 177 -7.96 3.96 -4.25
N ILE A 178 -7.38 2.76 -4.45
CA ILE A 178 -7.00 2.21 -5.75
C ILE A 178 -8.00 1.10 -6.11
N PRO A 179 -9.04 1.36 -6.92
CA PRO A 179 -10.09 0.38 -7.23
C PRO A 179 -9.57 -0.90 -7.90
N GLU A 180 -8.50 -0.78 -8.70
CA GLU A 180 -7.89 -1.92 -9.39
C GLU A 180 -7.27 -2.93 -8.42
N LEU A 181 -6.87 -2.48 -7.22
CA LEU A 181 -6.36 -3.33 -6.15
C LEU A 181 -7.43 -3.62 -5.09
N GLY A 182 -8.35 -2.68 -4.85
CA GLY A 182 -9.27 -2.73 -3.72
C GLY A 182 -8.61 -2.37 -2.39
N VAL A 183 -7.55 -1.57 -2.40
CA VAL A 183 -6.82 -1.09 -1.21
C VAL A 183 -6.76 0.43 -1.18
N SER A 184 -6.52 1.00 0.00
CA SER A 184 -6.23 2.42 0.16
C SER A 184 -4.82 2.60 0.67
N VAL A 185 -4.08 3.56 0.09
CA VAL A 185 -2.77 3.98 0.60
C VAL A 185 -2.92 5.26 1.41
N LEU A 186 -2.14 5.37 2.49
CA LEU A 186 -2.12 6.56 3.32
C LEU A 186 -1.51 7.73 2.54
N ASN A 187 -2.11 8.91 2.65
CA ASN A 187 -1.58 10.12 2.02
C ASN A 187 -1.32 11.21 3.07
N THR A 188 -2.29 11.49 3.93
CA THR A 188 -2.13 12.54 4.94
C THR A 188 -2.98 12.26 6.17
N ILE A 189 -2.50 12.63 7.35
CA ILE A 189 -3.28 12.62 8.58
C ILE A 189 -3.31 14.05 9.13
N ILE A 190 -4.49 14.56 9.41
CA ILE A 190 -4.71 15.83 10.12
C ILE A 190 -5.21 15.49 11.53
N GLN A 191 -4.38 15.81 12.51
CA GLN A 191 -4.66 15.59 13.93
C GLN A 191 -5.53 16.70 14.54
N ARG A 192 -6.06 16.40 15.73
CA ARG A 192 -6.99 17.27 16.48
C ARG A 192 -6.44 18.67 16.80
N ASN A 193 -5.13 18.80 16.95
CA ASN A 193 -4.44 20.06 17.22
C ASN A 193 -4.07 20.83 15.93
N GLY A 194 -4.53 20.37 14.77
CA GLY A 194 -4.20 20.95 13.47
C GLY A 194 -2.82 20.56 12.92
N GLN A 195 -2.05 19.74 13.65
CA GLN A 195 -0.82 19.14 13.09
C GLN A 195 -1.19 18.19 11.97
N PHE A 196 -0.41 18.20 10.90
CA PHE A 196 -0.55 17.27 9.80
C PHE A 196 0.75 16.48 9.59
N ALA A 197 0.59 15.22 9.20
CA ALA A 197 1.66 14.37 8.70
C ALA A 197 1.31 13.99 7.27
N GLU A 198 2.22 14.27 6.34
CA GLU A 198 2.12 13.89 4.93
C GLU A 198 2.99 12.66 4.69
N PHE A 199 2.49 11.73 3.89
CA PHE A 199 3.15 10.48 3.56
C PHE A 199 3.18 10.34 2.05
N ALA A 200 4.33 10.64 1.45
CA ALA A 200 4.50 10.52 0.02
C ALA A 200 4.95 9.09 -0.33
N VAL A 201 4.21 8.42 -1.22
CA VAL A 201 4.59 7.08 -1.67
C VAL A 201 5.84 7.15 -2.56
N LYS A 202 6.97 6.63 -2.06
CA LYS A 202 8.22 6.48 -2.79
C LYS A 202 8.17 5.31 -3.78
N LYS A 203 7.71 4.14 -3.33
CA LYS A 203 7.74 2.89 -4.10
C LYS A 203 6.49 2.05 -3.87
N MET A 204 6.06 1.31 -4.88
CA MET A 204 4.99 0.33 -4.81
C MET A 204 5.36 -0.87 -5.68
N ASP A 205 5.38 -2.06 -5.10
CA ASP A 205 5.96 -3.26 -5.71
C ASP A 205 5.29 -4.52 -5.17
N ASP A 206 5.35 -5.63 -5.90
CA ASP A 206 4.92 -6.96 -5.45
C ASP A 206 6.11 -7.95 -5.30
N ASP A 207 7.30 -7.55 -5.74
CA ASP A 207 8.55 -8.32 -5.63
C ASP A 207 9.48 -7.82 -4.50
N PHE A 208 8.92 -7.38 -3.37
CA PHE A 208 9.76 -6.97 -2.23
C PHE A 208 10.31 -8.19 -1.49
N PRO A 209 11.63 -8.29 -1.23
CA PRO A 209 12.21 -9.42 -0.52
C PRO A 209 11.80 -9.37 0.97
N TRP A 210 10.62 -9.91 1.26
CA TRP A 210 10.17 -10.24 2.60
C TRP A 210 10.91 -11.49 3.06
N GLU A 211 12.22 -11.37 3.30
CA GLU A 211 12.90 -12.38 4.10
C GLU A 211 12.35 -12.24 5.51
N GLY A 212 11.51 -13.20 5.89
CA GLY A 212 10.74 -13.22 7.13
C GLY A 212 11.60 -12.85 8.34
N ARG A 213 11.52 -11.59 8.74
CA ARG A 213 11.82 -11.17 10.10
C ARG A 213 10.63 -11.60 10.97
N ASP A 214 10.47 -12.92 11.05
CA ASP A 214 9.79 -13.62 12.13
C ASP A 214 10.69 -13.61 13.39
#